data_AF-A0A0G0XWW2-F1
#
_entry.id   AF-A0A0G0XWW2-F1
#
_cell.length_a   1.000
_cell.length_b   1.000
_cell.length_c   1.000
_cell.angle_alpha   90.00
_cell.angle_beta   90.00
_cell.angle_gamma   90.00
#
_symmetry.space_group_name_H-M   'P 1'
#
loop_
_entity.id
_entity.type
_entity.pdbx_description
1 polymer ?
#
loop_
_entity_poly.entity_id
_entity_poly.type
_entity_poly.pdbx_seq_one_letter_code
_entity_poly.pdbx_strand_id
1 'polypeptide(L)'
;MDIRAIENLKKVCVRVIVILVTGRPLLISDAIDDWDTVVVTWLPGSEGAGVADVLYGVQPFTGSLPLPWPAHIGQLPVVGGKTKDGTPPLFPRYFGLR
;
A
#
# COMPACT_ATOMS: atom_id res chain seq x y z
N MET A 1 15.62 5.27 3.50
CA MET A 1 16.09 5.51 2.12
C MET A 1 14.90 5.88 1.25
N ASP A 2 13.84 5.07 1.25
CA ASP A 2 12.67 5.26 0.36
C ASP A 2 11.82 6.48 0.72
N ILE A 3 11.53 6.71 2.01
CA ILE A 3 10.78 7.89 2.47
C ILE A 3 11.45 9.20 2.02
N ARG A 4 12.79 9.29 2.13
CA ARG A 4 13.54 10.47 1.66
C ARG A 4 13.42 10.67 0.15
N ALA A 5 13.34 9.59 -0.63
CA ALA A 5 13.13 9.71 -2.07
C ALA A 5 11.74 10.29 -2.37
N ILE A 6 10.71 9.82 -1.66
CA ILE A 6 9.33 10.32 -1.78
C ILE A 6 9.27 11.81 -1.38
N GLU A 7 9.85 12.19 -0.23
CA GLU A 7 9.93 13.58 0.24
C GLU A 7 10.61 14.50 -0.78
N ASN A 8 11.66 14.03 -1.46
CA ASN A 8 12.33 14.80 -2.50
C ASN A 8 11.47 14.96 -3.75
N LEU A 9 10.75 13.91 -4.16
CA LEU A 9 9.82 13.99 -5.30
C LEU A 9 8.67 14.96 -5.01
N LYS A 10 8.13 14.98 -3.79
CA LYS A 10 7.05 15.91 -3.40
C LYS A 10 7.45 17.39 -3.49
N LYS A 11 8.75 17.72 -3.42
CA LYS A 11 9.24 19.10 -3.59
C LYS A 11 9.19 19.59 -5.03
N VAL A 12 9.19 18.68 -6.01
CA VAL A 12 9.35 19.01 -7.43
C VAL A 12 8.23 18.49 -8.32
N CYS A 13 7.42 17.55 -7.84
CA CYS A 13 6.29 16.96 -8.55
C CYS A 13 4.97 17.47 -7.97
N VAL A 14 4.01 17.77 -8.86
CA VAL A 14 2.64 18.16 -8.44
C VAL A 14 1.89 17.00 -7.80
N ARG A 15 2.14 15.77 -8.27
CA ARG A 15 1.54 14.54 -7.74
C ARG A 15 2.60 13.44 -7.66
N VAL A 16 2.51 12.62 -6.61
CA VAL A 16 3.39 11.46 -6.39
C VAL A 16 2.53 10.22 -6.14
N ILE A 17 2.69 9.23 -7.01
CA ILE A 17 2.09 7.91 -6.88
C ILE A 17 3.14 6.96 -6.32
N VAL A 18 2.85 6.33 -5.19
CA VAL A 18 3.76 5.39 -4.52
C VAL A 18 3.34 3.96 -4.87
N ILE A 19 4.23 3.21 -5.52
CA ILE A 19 4.03 1.80 -5.86
C ILE A 19 4.84 0.96 -4.86
N LEU A 20 4.15 0.26 -3.97
CA LEU A 20 4.73 -0.61 -2.96
C LEU A 20 4.91 -2.04 -3.52
N VAL A 21 6.16 -2.37 -3.85
CA VAL A 21 6.60 -3.74 -4.14
C VAL A 21 7.05 -4.39 -2.82
N THR A 22 6.22 -5.26 -2.24
CA THR A 22 6.46 -5.83 -0.92
C THR A 22 5.85 -7.22 -0.76
N GLY A 23 6.49 -8.10 0.03
CA GLY A 23 5.93 -9.40 0.39
C GLY A 23 4.94 -9.36 1.57
N ARG A 24 4.79 -8.21 2.22
CA ARG A 24 3.96 -8.06 3.45
C ARG A 24 3.52 -6.61 3.65
N PRO A 25 2.47 -6.37 4.48
CA PRO A 25 2.14 -5.01 4.90
C PRO A 25 3.33 -4.29 5.55
N LEU A 26 3.50 -3.02 5.21
CA LEU A 26 4.52 -2.12 5.77
C LEU A 26 3.84 -1.07 6.66
N LEU A 27 4.50 -0.60 7.71
CA LEU A 27 3.98 0.52 8.50
C LEU A 27 4.15 1.80 7.71
N ILE A 28 3.04 2.34 7.19
CA ILE A 28 3.03 3.51 6.30
C ILE A 28 2.15 4.65 6.81
N SER A 29 1.48 4.47 7.96
CA SER A 29 0.52 5.44 8.52
C SER A 29 1.12 6.83 8.67
N ASP A 30 2.39 6.93 9.07
CA ASP A 30 3.06 8.22 9.30
C ASP A 30 3.38 8.99 8.01
N ALA A 31 3.28 8.35 6.85
CA ALA A 31 3.69 8.93 5.56
C ALA A 31 2.58 8.91 4.50
N ILE A 32 1.59 8.04 4.63
CA ILE A 32 0.57 7.80 3.58
C ILE A 32 -0.27 9.03 3.28
N ASP A 33 -0.53 9.89 4.27
CA ASP A 33 -1.33 11.11 4.11
C ASP A 33 -0.66 12.14 3.20
N ASP A 34 0.67 12.06 3.05
CA ASP A 34 1.43 12.95 2.17
C ASP A 34 1.47 12.44 0.71
N TRP A 35 0.96 11.23 0.44
CA TRP A 35 1.01 10.62 -0.88
C TRP A 35 -0.29 10.87 -1.64
N ASP A 36 -0.20 11.19 -2.93
CA ASP A 36 -1.41 11.41 -3.73
C ASP A 36 -2.14 10.09 -4.03
N THR A 37 -1.41 8.98 -4.09
CA THR A 37 -1.94 7.63 -4.32
C THR A 37 -0.94 6.57 -3.86
N VAL A 38 -1.45 5.43 -3.38
CA VAL A 38 -0.65 4.23 -3.11
C VAL A 38 -1.22 3.02 -3.86
N VAL A 39 -0.34 2.24 -4.48
CA VAL A 39 -0.67 0.95 -5.11
C VAL A 39 0.23 -0.13 -4.53
N VAL A 40 -0.34 -1.25 -4.10
CA VAL A 40 0.43 -2.41 -3.63
C VAL A 40 0.46 -3.46 -4.72
N THR A 41 1.64 -3.73 -5.27
CA THR A 41 1.83 -4.71 -6.35
C THR A 41 2.31 -6.06 -5.84
N TRP A 42 2.50 -6.18 -4.52
CA TRP A 42 3.08 -7.34 -3.87
C TRP A 42 4.45 -7.70 -4.47
N LEU A 43 4.62 -8.94 -4.92
CA LEU A 43 5.79 -9.41 -5.66
C LEU A 43 5.30 -9.88 -7.04
N PRO A 44 5.23 -8.99 -8.05
CA PRO A 44 4.51 -9.25 -9.30
C PRO A 44 5.16 -10.27 -10.25
N GLY A 45 6.35 -10.77 -9.92
CA GLY A 45 7.07 -11.75 -10.75
C GLY A 45 7.71 -11.12 -11.99
N SER A 46 7.92 -11.93 -13.03
CA SER A 46 8.56 -11.51 -14.30
C SER A 46 7.69 -10.55 -15.11
N GLU A 47 6.37 -10.67 -15.02
CA GLU A 47 5.40 -9.91 -15.80
C GLU A 47 5.12 -8.53 -15.22
N GLY A 48 6.18 -7.78 -14.88
CA GLY A 48 6.08 -6.44 -14.27
C GLY A 48 5.32 -5.42 -15.13
N ALA A 49 5.20 -5.67 -16.45
CA ALA A 49 4.39 -4.87 -17.37
C ALA A 49 2.91 -4.80 -16.94
N GLY A 50 2.38 -5.84 -16.26
CA GLY A 50 1.01 -5.83 -15.76
C GLY A 50 0.73 -4.75 -14.71
N VAL A 51 1.77 -4.22 -14.04
CA VAL A 51 1.63 -3.05 -13.16
C VAL A 51 1.29 -1.80 -13.97
N ALA A 52 1.91 -1.62 -15.14
CA ALA A 52 1.62 -0.50 -16.02
C ALA A 52 0.20 -0.62 -16.60
N ASP A 53 -0.23 -1.82 -16.98
CA ASP A 53 -1.57 -2.04 -17.55
C ASP A 53 -2.68 -1.51 -16.65
N VAL A 54 -2.59 -1.72 -15.33
CA VAL A 54 -3.60 -1.20 -14.39
C VAL A 54 -3.46 0.30 -14.14
N LEU A 55 -2.23 0.82 -14.09
CA LEU A 55 -1.99 2.25 -13.88
C LEU A 55 -2.46 3.11 -15.06
N TYR A 56 -2.35 2.58 -16.28
CA TYR A 56 -2.83 3.24 -17.50
C TYR A 56 -4.28 2.89 -17.86
N GLY A 57 -4.96 2.08 -17.05
CA GLY A 57 -6.37 1.72 -17.26
C GLY A 57 -6.62 0.75 -18.40
N VAL A 58 -5.60 0.06 -18.89
CA VAL A 58 -5.74 -1.08 -19.82
C VAL A 58 -6.48 -2.24 -19.14
N GLN A 59 -6.25 -2.41 -17.82
CA GLN A 59 -7.02 -3.31 -16.96
C GLN A 59 -7.52 -2.55 -15.71
N PRO A 60 -8.72 -2.85 -15.20
CA PRO A 60 -9.20 -2.21 -13.97
C PRO A 60 -8.53 -2.80 -12.72
N PHE A 61 -8.50 -2.03 -11.63
CA PHE A 61 -8.15 -2.57 -10.31
C PHE A 61 -9.24 -3.53 -9.83
N THR A 62 -8.84 -4.78 -9.56
CA THR A 62 -9.75 -5.84 -9.05
C THR A 62 -9.25 -6.47 -7.75
N GLY A 63 -8.02 -6.17 -7.36
CA GLY A 63 -7.40 -6.71 -6.16
C GLY A 63 -8.04 -6.19 -4.87
N SER A 64 -8.04 -7.03 -3.84
CA SER A 64 -8.40 -6.64 -2.49
C SER A 64 -7.39 -7.21 -1.49
N LEU A 65 -7.19 -6.53 -0.37
CA LEU A 65 -6.19 -6.92 0.62
C LEU A 65 -6.47 -8.32 1.19
N PRO A 66 -5.54 -9.28 1.06
CA PRO A 66 -5.74 -10.63 1.59
C PRO A 66 -5.64 -10.67 3.13
N LEU A 67 -5.02 -9.65 3.72
CA LEU A 67 -4.73 -9.48 5.15
C LEU A 67 -5.01 -8.02 5.55
N PRO A 68 -5.41 -7.74 6.80
CA PRO A 68 -5.47 -6.36 7.27
C PRO A 68 -4.10 -5.67 7.24
N TRP A 69 -4.10 -4.38 6.96
CA TRP A 69 -2.89 -3.56 6.95
C TRP A 69 -2.73 -2.86 8.32
N PRO A 70 -1.70 -3.17 9.11
CA PRO A 70 -1.54 -2.59 10.44
C PRO A 70 -1.17 -1.09 10.35
N ALA A 71 -1.70 -0.31 11.28
CA ALA A 71 -1.37 1.10 11.46
C ALA A 71 -0.06 1.30 12.21
N HIS A 72 0.25 0.44 13.18
CA HIS A 72 1.45 0.52 14.02
C HIS A 72 1.86 -0.87 14.51
N ILE A 73 3.09 -0.98 15.03
CA ILE A 73 3.68 -2.27 15.43
C ILE A 73 2.89 -2.96 16.55
N GLY A 74 2.23 -2.19 17.43
CA GLY A 74 1.43 -2.70 18.54
C GLY A 74 0.23 -3.54 18.13
N GLN A 75 -0.22 -3.42 16.87
CA GLN A 75 -1.33 -4.22 16.33
C GLN A 75 -0.93 -5.65 15.96
N LEU A 76 0.36 -5.97 15.89
CA LEU A 76 0.84 -7.31 15.53
C LEU A 76 0.89 -8.26 16.75
N PRO A 77 0.59 -9.56 16.59
CA PRO A 77 0.15 -10.20 15.34
C PRO A 77 -1.32 -9.89 15.05
N VAL A 78 -1.66 -9.84 13.76
CA VAL A 78 -3.05 -9.77 13.32
C VAL A 78 -3.53 -11.18 13.01
N VAL A 79 -4.49 -11.70 13.79
CA VAL A 79 -4.99 -13.08 13.68
C VAL A 79 -6.49 -13.05 13.46
N GLY A 80 -6.97 -13.77 12.44
CA GLY A 80 -8.41 -13.83 12.14
C GLY A 80 -9.03 -12.48 11.82
N GLY A 81 -8.23 -11.51 11.36
CA GLY A 81 -8.70 -10.14 11.10
C GLY A 81 -8.71 -9.21 12.32
N LYS A 82 -8.30 -9.68 13.50
CA LYS A 82 -8.24 -8.88 14.73
C LYS A 82 -6.79 -8.50 15.06
N THR A 83 -6.58 -7.23 15.37
CA THR A 83 -5.31 -6.68 15.85
C THR A 83 -5.08 -7.08 17.31
N LYS A 84 -3.81 -7.16 17.73
CA LYS A 84 -3.43 -7.52 19.11
C LYS A 84 -3.98 -6.53 20.15
N ASP A 85 -4.01 -5.25 19.83
CA ASP A 85 -4.47 -4.19 20.74
C ASP A 85 -5.98 -3.88 20.62
N GLY A 86 -6.70 -4.60 19.76
CA GLY A 86 -8.14 -4.44 19.56
C GLY A 86 -8.55 -3.20 18.75
N THR A 87 -7.61 -2.38 18.30
CA THR A 87 -7.90 -1.18 17.49
C THR A 87 -8.08 -1.53 16.01
N PRO A 88 -8.86 -0.76 15.22
CA PRO A 88 -9.00 -1.01 13.79
C PRO A 88 -7.66 -0.92 13.04
N PRO A 89 -7.41 -1.79 12.05
CA PRO A 89 -6.24 -1.68 11.17
C PRO A 89 -6.34 -0.41 10.30
N LEU A 90 -5.21 0.04 9.73
CA LEU A 90 -5.18 1.14 8.76
C LEU A 90 -6.09 0.84 7.56
N PHE A 91 -5.98 -0.37 7.01
CA PHE A 91 -6.90 -0.88 6.00
C PHE A 91 -7.43 -2.25 6.41
N PRO A 92 -8.76 -2.49 6.36
CA PRO A 92 -9.31 -3.78 6.70
C PRO A 92 -9.00 -4.84 5.63
N ARG A 93 -9.17 -6.12 5.99
CA ARG A 93 -9.14 -7.20 5.00
C ARG A 93 -10.20 -6.96 3.93
N TYR A 94 -9.89 -7.32 2.69
CA TYR A 94 -10.71 -7.11 1.50
C TYR A 94 -10.94 -5.64 1.10
N PHE A 95 -10.21 -4.71 1.71
CA PHE A 95 -10.13 -3.35 1.20
C PHE A 95 -9.44 -3.32 -0.17
N GLY A 96 -9.96 -2.50 -1.08
CA GLY A 96 -9.38 -2.25 -2.40
C GLY A 96 -10.22 -1.18 -3.10
N LEU A 97 -9.56 -0.10 -3.52
CA LEU A 97 -10.18 0.92 -4.36
C LEU A 97 -10.29 0.40 -5.80
N ARG A 98 -11.22 0.97 -6.58
CA ARG A 98 -11.50 0.57 -7.97
C ARG A 98 -11.37 1.75 -8.90
#